data_AF-A0A7C6M357-F1
#
_entry.id   AF-A0A7C6M357-F1
#
_cell.length_a   1.000
_cell.length_b   1.000
_cell.length_c   1.000
_cell.angle_alpha   90.00
_cell.angle_beta   90.00
_cell.angle_gamma   90.00
#
_symmetry.space_group_name_H-M   'P 1'
#
loop_
_entity.id
_entity.type
_entity.pdbx_description
1 polymer ?
#
loop_
_entity_poly.entity_id
_entity_poly.type
_entity_poly.pdbx_seq_one_letter_code
_entity_poly.pdbx_strand_id
1 'polypeptide(L)'
;MKRINNFLTGLFLLSLTVLPCGCSLLNTKSSGVVIPETDDIVIENGQFRLVVGNNAITKSLILKTSGEECLMPGEPLALFSVTQERPYHNEIKLGHPNKRTTFQADSLYMEGERLIVGFELIPYRAVIGVEVTPAYITFTLEGFLTDNIYPSYLKITPPPATEFTLLQLPVKDQRCFGEWLNVSWDDEVAVNVLATDPFAYIDFERRNGYKILKASALKEIKWEGTSAALIVSPPGELLNNIAQLEEDYGLPKGVESRRNKLINAS
;
A
#
# COMPACT_ATOMS: atom_id res chain seq x y z
N MET A 1 -67.10 49.02 12.57
CA MET A 1 -65.99 49.98 12.48
C MET A 1 -65.11 49.52 11.31
N LYS A 2 -64.92 50.42 10.33
CA LYS A 2 -64.33 50.28 8.97
C LYS A 2 -62.90 49.70 8.96
N ARG A 3 -62.25 49.17 7.90
CA ARG A 3 -62.44 48.73 6.48
C ARG A 3 -61.02 48.21 6.11
N ILE A 4 -60.79 47.01 5.58
CA ILE A 4 -60.68 46.63 4.16
C ILE A 4 -59.84 47.57 3.25
N ASN A 5 -58.87 46.92 2.57
CA ASN A 5 -58.23 47.18 1.24
C ASN A 5 -56.89 47.93 1.11
N ASN A 6 -55.90 47.15 0.65
CA ASN A 6 -55.00 47.31 -0.51
C ASN A 6 -54.95 48.68 -1.21
N PHE A 7 -53.73 49.18 -1.49
CA PHE A 7 -53.37 49.73 -2.81
C PHE A 7 -51.85 49.78 -3.05
N LEU A 8 -51.50 49.57 -4.32
CA LEU A 8 -50.19 49.50 -4.98
C LEU A 8 -49.24 50.70 -4.74
N THR A 9 -47.93 50.43 -4.78
CA THR A 9 -46.88 51.23 -5.46
C THR A 9 -45.69 50.28 -5.75
N GLY A 10 -45.34 49.98 -7.02
CA GLY A 10 -44.35 50.72 -7.83
C GLY A 10 -43.08 49.88 -8.00
N LEU A 11 -42.98 49.05 -9.05
CA LEU A 11 -42.18 49.28 -10.27
C LEU A 11 -40.66 49.44 -10.02
N PHE A 12 -39.88 48.38 -10.27
CA PHE A 12 -38.53 48.50 -10.85
C PHE A 12 -38.13 47.21 -11.57
N LEU A 13 -38.04 47.28 -12.90
CA LEU A 13 -37.36 46.31 -13.75
C LEU A 13 -35.86 46.40 -13.49
N LEU A 14 -35.20 45.27 -13.26
CA LEU A 14 -33.80 45.10 -13.65
C LEU A 14 -33.61 43.69 -14.23
N SER A 15 -33.61 43.62 -15.55
CA SER A 15 -33.12 42.48 -16.31
C SER A 15 -31.60 42.42 -16.18
N LEU A 16 -31.07 41.44 -15.45
CA LEU A 16 -29.64 41.15 -15.39
C LEU A 16 -29.36 39.90 -16.21
N THR A 17 -29.03 40.09 -17.48
CA THR A 17 -28.39 39.09 -18.33
C THR A 17 -26.89 39.35 -18.31
N VAL A 18 -26.12 38.52 -17.60
CA VAL A 18 -24.65 38.45 -17.76
C VAL A 18 -24.20 37.00 -17.61
N LEU A 19 -23.76 36.46 -18.76
CA LEU A 19 -22.87 35.35 -19.07
C LEU A 19 -22.89 34.05 -18.23
N PRO A 20 -23.00 32.87 -18.89
CA PRO A 20 -22.55 31.62 -18.28
C PRO A 20 -21.02 31.68 -18.17
N CYS A 21 -20.54 31.80 -16.95
CA CYS A 21 -19.14 31.54 -16.63
C CYS A 21 -18.90 30.06 -16.91
N GLY A 22 -18.26 29.78 -18.04
CA GLY A 22 -17.74 28.46 -18.35
C GLY A 22 -16.64 28.12 -17.36
N CYS A 23 -17.01 27.55 -16.21
CA CYS A 23 -16.07 26.79 -15.41
C CYS A 23 -15.70 25.55 -16.23
N SER A 24 -14.54 25.63 -16.86
CA SER A 24 -13.78 24.49 -17.32
C SER A 24 -13.75 23.45 -16.21
N LEU A 25 -14.35 22.29 -16.47
CA LEU A 25 -14.17 21.07 -15.69
C LEU A 25 -12.68 20.70 -15.75
N LEU A 26 -11.90 21.21 -14.81
CA LEU A 26 -10.64 20.59 -14.42
C LEU A 26 -11.02 19.29 -13.71
N ASN A 27 -11.00 18.21 -14.47
CA ASN A 27 -11.11 16.85 -13.97
C ASN A 27 -9.83 16.53 -13.19
N THR A 28 -9.75 16.99 -11.95
CA THR A 28 -8.69 16.59 -11.02
C THR A 28 -8.95 15.12 -10.67
N LYS A 29 -8.20 14.20 -11.28
CA LYS A 29 -8.10 12.82 -10.81
C LYS A 29 -7.66 12.87 -9.34
N SER A 30 -8.56 12.57 -8.40
CA SER A 30 -8.19 12.43 -6.98
C SER A 30 -7.27 11.21 -6.84
N SER A 31 -6.02 11.45 -6.44
CA SER A 31 -5.09 10.40 -5.99
C SER A 31 -5.09 10.41 -4.47
N GLY A 32 -5.11 9.24 -3.82
CA GLY A 32 -5.16 9.15 -2.36
C GLY A 32 -5.78 7.86 -1.84
N VAL A 33 -6.03 7.84 -0.52
CA VAL A 33 -6.76 6.75 0.16
C VAL A 33 -8.23 7.15 0.29
N VAL A 34 -9.12 6.24 -0.10
CA VAL A 34 -10.58 6.41 -0.03
C VAL A 34 -11.17 5.25 0.77
N ILE A 35 -12.15 5.54 1.62
CA ILE A 35 -12.92 4.55 2.37
C ILE A 35 -14.33 4.53 1.75
N PRO A 36 -14.78 3.44 1.08
CA PRO A 36 -16.12 3.34 0.50
C PRO A 36 -17.21 3.17 1.58
N GLU A 37 -18.48 3.03 1.16
CA GLU A 37 -19.58 2.60 2.06
C GLU A 37 -19.42 1.16 2.58
N THR A 38 -18.51 0.38 1.97
CA THR A 38 -17.95 -0.84 2.54
C THR A 38 -16.77 -0.47 3.43
N ASP A 39 -16.56 -1.14 4.57
CA ASP A 39 -15.40 -0.93 5.47
C ASP A 39 -14.03 -1.29 4.83
N ASP A 40 -13.93 -1.31 3.50
CA ASP A 40 -12.71 -1.60 2.78
C ASP A 40 -11.82 -0.36 2.70
N ILE A 41 -10.53 -0.58 2.61
CA ILE A 41 -9.55 0.46 2.37
C ILE A 41 -9.18 0.43 0.89
N VAL A 42 -9.42 1.54 0.21
CA VAL A 42 -9.05 1.72 -1.20
C VAL A 42 -7.86 2.68 -1.25
N ILE A 43 -6.75 2.20 -1.79
CA ILE A 43 -5.54 3.02 -1.98
C ILE A 43 -5.30 3.10 -3.48
N GLU A 44 -5.33 4.30 -4.05
CA GLU A 44 -5.23 4.45 -5.50
C GLU A 44 -4.46 5.69 -5.95
N ASN A 45 -3.78 5.54 -7.09
CA ASN A 45 -3.10 6.63 -7.77
C ASN A 45 -3.59 6.79 -9.21
N GLY A 46 -2.83 7.52 -10.04
CA GLY A 46 -3.16 7.73 -11.45
C GLY A 46 -3.21 6.46 -12.30
N GLN A 47 -2.52 5.39 -11.89
CA GLN A 47 -2.31 4.17 -12.67
C GLN A 47 -3.10 2.96 -12.15
N PHE A 48 -3.22 2.78 -10.84
CA PHE A 48 -3.84 1.57 -10.28
C PHE A 48 -4.69 1.84 -9.04
N ARG A 49 -5.46 0.82 -8.64
CA ARG A 49 -6.28 0.78 -7.43
C ARG A 49 -6.02 -0.52 -6.68
N LEU A 50 -5.57 -0.42 -5.43
CA LEU A 50 -5.48 -1.51 -4.47
C LEU A 50 -6.69 -1.45 -3.52
N VAL A 51 -7.37 -2.58 -3.32
CA VAL A 51 -8.47 -2.70 -2.36
C VAL A 51 -8.14 -3.77 -1.33
N VAL A 52 -8.27 -3.42 -0.06
CA VAL A 52 -7.97 -4.28 1.09
C VAL A 52 -9.17 -4.26 2.03
N GLY A 53 -9.61 -5.41 2.52
CA GLY A 53 -10.66 -5.44 3.54
C GLY A 53 -10.18 -4.90 4.90
N ASN A 54 -11.11 -4.51 5.76
CA ASN A 54 -10.82 -4.21 7.17
C ASN A 54 -10.21 -5.39 7.94
N ASN A 55 -10.29 -6.61 7.41
CA ASN A 55 -9.62 -7.80 7.92
C ASN A 55 -8.17 -7.94 7.39
N ALA A 56 -7.63 -6.88 6.78
CA ALA A 56 -6.34 -6.82 6.12
C ALA A 56 -6.17 -7.75 4.90
N ILE A 57 -7.19 -8.51 4.48
CA ILE A 57 -7.11 -9.37 3.31
C ILE A 57 -7.20 -8.55 2.04
N THR A 58 -6.24 -8.75 1.13
CA THR A 58 -6.23 -8.05 -0.16
C THR A 58 -7.34 -8.60 -1.05
N LYS A 59 -8.18 -7.72 -1.59
CA LYS A 59 -9.34 -8.08 -2.43
C LYS A 59 -9.07 -7.91 -3.92
N SER A 60 -8.39 -6.82 -4.31
CA SER A 60 -8.11 -6.54 -5.72
C SER A 60 -6.93 -5.60 -5.90
N LEU A 61 -6.27 -5.73 -7.05
CA LEU A 61 -5.26 -4.79 -7.54
C LEU A 61 -5.50 -4.56 -9.03
N ILE A 62 -6.16 -3.45 -9.37
CA ILE A 62 -6.63 -3.19 -10.73
C ILE A 62 -5.73 -2.16 -11.41
N LEU A 63 -5.21 -2.49 -12.59
CA LEU A 63 -4.61 -1.52 -13.50
C LEU A 63 -5.74 -0.69 -14.15
N LYS A 64 -5.78 0.62 -13.90
CA LYS A 64 -6.91 1.48 -14.30
C LYS A 64 -7.07 1.64 -15.81
N THR A 65 -5.96 1.55 -16.57
CA THR A 65 -5.99 1.78 -18.02
C THR A 65 -6.67 0.66 -18.79
N SER A 66 -6.48 -0.59 -18.37
CA SER A 66 -7.09 -1.78 -19.01
C SER A 66 -8.27 -2.34 -18.21
N GLY A 67 -8.33 -2.06 -16.91
CA GLY A 67 -9.25 -2.75 -15.99
C GLY A 67 -8.76 -4.14 -15.58
N GLU A 68 -7.51 -4.51 -15.92
CA GLU A 68 -6.95 -5.83 -15.59
C GLU A 68 -6.78 -5.99 -14.08
N GLU A 69 -7.40 -7.03 -13.54
CA GLU A 69 -7.15 -7.50 -12.17
C GLU A 69 -5.76 -8.15 -12.14
N CYS A 70 -4.90 -7.80 -11.20
CA CYS A 70 -3.52 -8.29 -11.14
C CYS A 70 -3.35 -9.45 -10.15
N LEU A 71 -4.26 -9.62 -9.20
CA LEU A 71 -4.17 -10.65 -8.17
C LEU A 71 -4.78 -11.97 -8.62
N MET A 72 -4.30 -13.05 -8.01
CA MET A 72 -4.89 -14.37 -8.17
C MET A 72 -6.25 -14.44 -7.47
N PRO A 73 -7.35 -14.71 -8.19
CA PRO A 73 -8.67 -14.79 -7.58
C PRO A 73 -8.76 -15.94 -6.57
N GLY A 74 -9.44 -15.71 -5.45
CA GLY A 74 -9.73 -16.75 -4.46
C GLY A 74 -8.56 -17.12 -3.55
N GLU A 75 -7.42 -16.41 -3.63
CA GLU A 75 -6.26 -16.58 -2.75
C GLU A 75 -6.29 -15.51 -1.64
N PRO A 76 -6.86 -15.78 -0.46
CA PRO A 76 -6.89 -14.82 0.63
C PRO A 76 -5.47 -14.64 1.18
N LEU A 77 -4.91 -13.45 0.99
CA LEU A 77 -3.63 -13.07 1.57
C LEU A 77 -3.75 -11.73 2.30
N ALA A 78 -3.38 -11.72 3.57
CA ALA A 78 -3.28 -10.48 4.34
C ALA A 78 -2.18 -9.60 3.74
N LEU A 79 -2.42 -8.30 3.61
CA LEU A 79 -1.43 -7.38 3.02
C LEU A 79 -0.16 -7.27 3.87
N PHE A 80 -0.30 -7.45 5.18
CA PHE A 80 0.77 -7.33 6.16
C PHE A 80 0.83 -8.59 7.03
N SER A 81 1.99 -8.84 7.62
CA SER A 81 2.17 -9.88 8.64
C SER A 81 3.34 -9.55 9.56
N VAL A 82 3.37 -10.17 10.74
CA VAL A 82 4.51 -10.06 11.66
C VAL A 82 5.07 -11.44 11.94
N THR A 83 6.38 -11.54 11.90
CA THR A 83 7.08 -12.76 12.28
C THR A 83 7.79 -12.57 13.60
N GLN A 84 7.67 -13.58 14.45
CA GLN A 84 8.21 -13.52 15.80
C GLN A 84 8.72 -14.90 16.23
N GLU A 85 9.74 -14.94 17.09
CA GLU A 85 10.29 -16.18 17.63
C GLU A 85 9.61 -16.62 18.93
N ARG A 86 8.82 -17.69 18.92
CA ARG A 86 8.12 -18.19 20.11
C ARG A 86 8.80 -19.44 20.69
N PRO A 87 8.85 -19.65 22.01
CA PRO A 87 8.35 -18.77 23.07
C PRO A 87 9.28 -17.58 23.36
N TYR A 88 8.70 -16.43 23.77
CA TYR A 88 9.50 -15.38 24.43
C TYR A 88 9.81 -15.82 25.86
N HIS A 89 11.01 -15.46 26.31
CA HIS A 89 11.64 -15.92 27.55
C HIS A 89 10.72 -15.99 28.78
N ASN A 90 10.19 -17.18 29.10
CA ASN A 90 9.58 -17.67 30.37
C ASN A 90 8.38 -18.62 30.17
N GLU A 91 7.85 -18.78 28.95
CA GLU A 91 7.04 -19.97 28.63
C GLU A 91 7.98 -21.19 28.63
N ILE A 92 7.60 -22.25 29.35
CA ILE A 92 8.47 -23.36 29.74
C ILE A 92 9.28 -23.88 28.54
N LYS A 93 10.59 -23.58 28.53
CA LYS A 93 11.52 -24.11 27.53
C LYS A 93 11.77 -25.59 27.81
N LEU A 94 11.01 -26.46 27.15
CA LEU A 94 11.18 -27.92 27.26
C LEU A 94 12.38 -28.46 26.44
N GLY A 95 13.17 -27.58 25.80
CA GLY A 95 14.43 -27.96 25.13
C GLY A 95 14.50 -27.69 23.61
N HIS A 96 13.41 -27.24 22.98
CA HIS A 96 13.41 -26.85 21.55
C HIS A 96 13.84 -25.40 21.32
N PRO A 97 14.55 -25.08 20.22
CA PRO A 97 14.82 -23.71 19.81
C PRO A 97 13.51 -22.97 19.51
N ASN A 98 13.54 -21.64 19.61
CA ASN A 98 12.37 -20.82 19.31
C ASN A 98 11.86 -21.13 17.91
N LYS A 99 10.54 -21.34 17.79
CA LYS A 99 9.85 -21.47 16.51
C LYS A 99 9.56 -20.08 15.95
N ARG A 100 10.14 -19.79 14.79
CA ARG A 100 9.74 -18.65 13.95
C ARG A 100 8.29 -18.85 13.51
N THR A 101 7.42 -17.95 13.94
CA THR A 101 5.98 -18.01 13.69
C THR A 101 5.52 -16.68 13.10
N THR A 102 4.82 -16.75 11.97
CA THR A 102 4.23 -15.59 11.28
C THR A 102 2.75 -15.51 11.61
N PHE A 103 2.31 -14.33 12.04
CA PHE A 103 0.92 -14.00 12.33
C PHE A 103 0.44 -13.04 11.24
N GLN A 104 -0.66 -13.41 10.58
CA GLN A 104 -1.25 -12.57 9.54
C GLN A 104 -1.95 -11.37 10.17
N ALA A 105 -2.01 -10.26 9.43
CA ALA A 105 -2.87 -9.16 9.83
C ALA A 105 -4.35 -9.59 9.74
N ASP A 106 -5.13 -9.22 10.75
CA ASP A 106 -6.55 -9.56 10.87
C ASP A 106 -7.45 -8.32 11.05
N SER A 107 -6.83 -7.15 11.17
CA SER A 107 -7.52 -5.87 11.32
C SER A 107 -6.71 -4.74 10.68
N LEU A 108 -7.41 -3.87 9.95
CA LEU A 108 -6.84 -2.77 9.20
C LEU A 108 -7.84 -1.60 9.16
N TYR A 109 -7.40 -0.42 9.55
CA TYR A 109 -8.20 0.81 9.44
C TYR A 109 -7.29 2.04 9.29
N MET A 110 -7.87 3.14 8.80
CA MET A 110 -7.18 4.42 8.69
C MET A 110 -7.32 5.24 9.98
N GLU A 111 -6.22 5.86 10.39
CA GLU A 111 -6.20 6.89 11.42
C GLU A 111 -5.43 8.11 10.89
N GLY A 112 -6.17 9.12 10.41
CA GLY A 112 -5.58 10.21 9.64
C GLY A 112 -5.02 9.70 8.31
N GLU A 113 -3.71 9.90 8.09
CA GLU A 113 -2.99 9.48 6.88
C GLU A 113 -2.24 8.14 7.08
N ARG A 114 -2.46 7.45 8.20
CA ARG A 114 -1.78 6.22 8.56
C ARG A 114 -2.72 5.03 8.54
N LEU A 115 -2.18 3.88 8.16
CA LEU A 115 -2.83 2.59 8.38
C LEU A 115 -2.43 2.03 9.74
N ILE A 116 -3.43 1.61 10.50
CA ILE A 116 -3.24 0.88 11.74
C ILE A 116 -3.54 -0.59 11.50
N VAL A 117 -2.57 -1.45 11.81
CA VAL A 117 -2.60 -2.89 11.50
C VAL A 117 -2.59 -3.69 12.79
N GLY A 118 -3.58 -4.55 13.01
CA GLY A 118 -3.55 -5.59 14.04
C GLY A 118 -3.30 -6.97 13.45
N PHE A 119 -2.90 -7.92 14.31
CA PHE A 119 -2.52 -9.27 13.90
C PHE A 119 -3.15 -10.34 14.76
N GLU A 120 -3.37 -11.50 14.15
CA GLU A 120 -3.92 -12.68 14.82
C GLU A 120 -3.14 -13.01 16.09
N LEU A 121 -3.83 -13.11 17.23
CA LEU A 121 -3.25 -13.51 18.52
C LEU A 121 -2.16 -12.57 19.07
N ILE A 122 -1.95 -11.40 18.45
CA ILE A 122 -0.95 -10.41 18.85
C ILE A 122 -1.64 -9.15 19.37
N PRO A 123 -1.28 -8.67 20.57
CA PRO A 123 -2.04 -7.59 21.19
C PRO A 123 -1.55 -6.19 20.81
N TYR A 124 -0.37 -6.04 20.20
CA TYR A 124 0.13 -4.76 19.70
C TYR A 124 -0.29 -4.51 18.25
N ARG A 125 -0.26 -3.25 17.82
CA ARG A 125 -0.57 -2.83 16.45
C ARG A 125 0.64 -2.19 15.78
N ALA A 126 0.71 -2.26 14.46
CA ALA A 126 1.70 -1.53 13.67
C ALA A 126 1.09 -0.27 13.07
N VAL A 127 1.93 0.74 12.86
CA VAL A 127 1.58 2.02 12.23
C VAL A 127 2.32 2.12 10.91
N ILE A 128 1.58 2.20 9.81
CA ILE A 128 2.13 2.24 8.46
C ILE A 128 1.78 3.59 7.81
N GLY A 129 2.81 4.32 7.41
CA GLY A 129 2.67 5.50 6.56
C GLY A 129 2.42 5.08 5.11
N VAL A 130 1.48 5.76 4.45
CA VAL A 130 1.17 5.53 3.04
C VAL A 130 1.38 6.82 2.26
N GLU A 131 2.31 6.79 1.31
CA GLU A 131 2.51 7.91 0.38
C GLU A 131 2.04 7.52 -1.01
N VAL A 132 1.18 8.33 -1.60
CA VAL A 132 0.58 8.09 -2.91
C VAL A 132 1.15 9.08 -3.92
N THR A 133 1.94 8.60 -4.88
CA THR A 133 2.42 9.39 -6.01
C THR A 133 1.70 8.96 -7.29
N PRO A 134 1.72 9.77 -8.37
CA PRO A 134 1.15 9.35 -9.65
C PRO A 134 1.75 8.05 -10.23
N ALA A 135 2.99 7.72 -9.87
CA ALA A 135 3.75 6.59 -10.43
C ALA A 135 3.74 5.34 -9.53
N TYR A 136 3.67 5.51 -8.22
CA TYR A 136 3.78 4.42 -7.25
C TYR A 136 3.07 4.74 -5.94
N ILE A 137 2.97 3.74 -5.06
CA ILE A 137 2.47 3.92 -3.70
C ILE A 137 3.49 3.29 -2.75
N THR A 138 3.89 3.99 -1.70
CA THR A 138 4.84 3.47 -0.71
C THR A 138 4.17 3.13 0.61
N PHE A 139 4.72 2.12 1.26
CA PHE A 139 4.33 1.66 2.59
C PHE A 139 5.57 1.73 3.47
N THR A 140 5.49 2.54 4.53
CA THR A 140 6.59 2.76 5.48
C THR A 140 6.19 2.28 6.85
N LEU A 141 6.98 1.42 7.48
CA LEU A 141 6.76 1.08 8.88
C LEU A 141 7.19 2.25 9.77
N GLU A 142 6.24 3.00 10.30
CA GLU A 142 6.51 4.16 11.16
C GLU A 142 6.76 3.77 12.62
N GLY A 143 6.22 2.62 13.06
CA GLY A 143 6.40 2.12 14.42
C GLY A 143 5.31 1.17 14.86
N PHE A 144 5.22 0.98 16.16
CA PHE A 144 4.24 0.09 16.79
C PHE A 144 3.57 0.74 17.99
N LEU A 145 2.29 0.45 18.16
CA LEU A 145 1.52 0.83 19.34
C LEU A 145 1.63 -0.31 20.36
N THR A 146 2.50 -0.14 21.35
CA THR A 146 2.83 -1.19 22.35
C THR A 146 2.52 -0.82 23.81
N ASP A 147 1.97 0.36 24.05
CA ASP A 147 1.83 0.92 25.40
C ASP A 147 0.88 0.12 26.30
N ASN A 148 1.37 -0.29 27.46
CA ASN A 148 0.63 -1.03 28.51
C ASN A 148 -0.01 -2.34 28.03
N ILE A 149 0.50 -2.94 26.96
CA ILE A 149 -0.07 -4.15 26.36
C ILE A 149 0.44 -5.43 27.03
N TYR A 150 1.67 -5.40 27.53
CA TYR A 150 2.28 -6.53 28.22
C TYR A 150 2.29 -6.31 29.74
N PRO A 151 1.97 -7.34 30.54
CA PRO A 151 2.11 -7.26 31.99
C PRO A 151 3.54 -6.91 32.40
N SER A 152 3.69 -6.04 33.41
CA SER A 152 4.99 -5.54 33.88
C SER A 152 5.96 -6.62 34.38
N TYR A 153 5.44 -7.79 34.75
CA TYR A 153 6.27 -8.93 35.16
C TYR A 153 6.91 -9.68 33.98
N LEU A 154 6.43 -9.47 32.74
CA LEU A 154 7.05 -10.03 31.54
C LEU A 154 8.27 -9.19 31.16
N LYS A 155 9.46 -9.77 31.24
CA LYS A 155 10.71 -9.15 30.79
C LYS A 155 10.85 -9.31 29.26
N ILE A 156 10.05 -8.56 28.53
CA ILE A 156 10.04 -8.54 27.07
C ILE A 156 10.30 -7.12 26.59
N THR A 157 10.94 -6.96 25.42
CA THR A 157 11.04 -5.68 24.73
C THR A 157 9.97 -5.64 23.64
N PRO A 158 8.87 -4.90 23.84
CA PRO A 158 7.83 -4.77 22.83
C PRO A 158 8.33 -3.94 21.61
N PRO A 159 7.82 -4.24 20.41
CA PRO A 159 7.18 -5.51 20.06
C PRO A 159 8.23 -6.64 19.97
N PRO A 160 7.86 -7.87 20.36
CA PRO A 160 8.77 -9.01 20.28
C PRO A 160 8.90 -9.63 18.88
N ALA A 161 8.28 -9.03 17.86
CA ALA A 161 8.54 -9.40 16.48
C ALA A 161 10.02 -9.21 16.11
N THR A 162 10.44 -9.98 15.11
CA THR A 162 11.78 -9.96 14.52
C THR A 162 11.73 -9.50 13.05
N GLU A 163 10.57 -9.61 12.42
CA GLU A 163 10.32 -9.18 11.06
C GLU A 163 8.88 -8.65 10.92
N PHE A 164 8.72 -7.65 10.05
CA PHE A 164 7.45 -7.12 9.63
C PHE A 164 7.35 -7.19 8.10
N THR A 165 6.32 -7.84 7.56
CA THR A 165 6.04 -7.82 6.13
C THR A 165 5.31 -6.53 5.78
N LEU A 166 6.01 -5.62 5.12
CA LEU A 166 5.56 -4.30 4.67
C LEU A 166 4.52 -4.38 3.56
N LEU A 167 4.63 -5.40 2.72
CA LEU A 167 3.74 -5.62 1.60
C LEU A 167 3.84 -7.09 1.19
N GLN A 168 2.71 -7.77 0.98
CA GLN A 168 2.68 -9.06 0.29
C GLN A 168 1.41 -9.19 -0.56
N LEU A 169 1.56 -9.63 -1.81
CA LEU A 169 0.47 -9.68 -2.78
C LEU A 169 0.53 -10.97 -3.62
N PRO A 170 -0.58 -11.71 -3.79
CA PRO A 170 -0.63 -12.90 -4.64
C PRO A 170 -0.80 -12.50 -6.11
N VAL A 171 0.27 -12.04 -6.75
CA VAL A 171 0.26 -11.53 -8.12
C VAL A 171 0.22 -12.67 -9.13
N LYS A 172 -0.71 -12.60 -10.09
CA LYS A 172 -0.82 -13.59 -11.17
C LYS A 172 0.51 -13.78 -11.89
N ASP A 173 0.74 -15.01 -12.32
CA ASP A 173 1.85 -15.29 -13.22
C ASP A 173 1.59 -14.63 -14.57
N GLN A 174 2.44 -13.67 -14.91
CA GLN A 174 2.49 -13.09 -16.24
C GLN A 174 3.51 -13.84 -17.10
N ARG A 175 3.57 -13.48 -18.39
CA ARG A 175 4.48 -14.12 -19.35
C ARG A 175 5.94 -14.07 -18.91
N CYS A 176 6.35 -12.98 -18.26
CA CYS A 176 7.71 -12.74 -17.82
C CYS A 176 7.78 -12.48 -16.31
N PHE A 177 8.89 -12.91 -15.70
CA PHE A 177 9.20 -12.61 -14.31
C PHE A 177 10.67 -12.24 -14.14
N GLY A 178 10.93 -11.22 -13.34
CA GLY A 178 12.24 -10.61 -13.16
C GLY A 178 12.60 -10.69 -11.70
N GLU A 179 13.25 -11.79 -11.30
CA GLU A 179 13.52 -12.11 -9.90
C GLU A 179 14.26 -10.99 -9.17
N TRP A 180 15.23 -10.36 -9.84
CA TRP A 180 16.08 -9.33 -9.23
C TRP A 180 15.38 -7.98 -9.04
N LEU A 181 14.36 -7.71 -9.83
CA LEU A 181 13.54 -6.50 -9.66
C LEU A 181 12.23 -6.79 -8.92
N ASN A 182 11.89 -8.07 -8.70
CA ASN A 182 10.63 -8.52 -8.15
C ASN A 182 9.43 -7.97 -8.95
N VAL A 183 9.43 -8.28 -10.25
CA VAL A 183 8.42 -7.80 -11.21
C VAL A 183 7.84 -8.93 -12.03
N SER A 184 6.51 -8.97 -12.13
CA SER A 184 5.73 -9.84 -13.01
C SER A 184 5.11 -8.98 -14.12
N TRP A 185 5.37 -9.31 -15.39
CA TRP A 185 4.85 -8.51 -16.50
C TRP A 185 4.57 -9.31 -17.78
N ASP A 186 3.71 -8.75 -18.63
CA ASP A 186 3.46 -9.18 -20.00
C ASP A 186 3.36 -7.98 -20.94
N ASP A 187 2.58 -8.08 -22.03
CA ASP A 187 2.38 -6.98 -22.98
C ASP A 187 1.33 -5.96 -22.50
N GLU A 188 0.56 -6.26 -21.46
CA GLU A 188 -0.56 -5.44 -20.99
C GLU A 188 -0.28 -4.79 -19.63
N VAL A 189 0.34 -5.52 -18.70
CA VAL A 189 0.55 -5.07 -17.33
C VAL A 189 1.93 -5.43 -16.80
N ALA A 190 2.47 -4.58 -15.93
CA ALA A 190 3.61 -4.86 -15.09
C ALA A 190 3.26 -4.56 -13.62
N VAL A 191 3.56 -5.51 -12.74
CA VAL A 191 3.38 -5.39 -11.28
C VAL A 191 4.74 -5.56 -10.62
N ASN A 192 5.16 -4.58 -9.85
CA ASN A 192 6.47 -4.53 -9.23
C ASN A 192 6.38 -4.12 -7.76
N VAL A 193 7.09 -4.85 -6.90
CA VAL A 193 7.34 -4.50 -5.51
C VAL A 193 8.82 -4.19 -5.35
N LEU A 194 9.16 -2.95 -5.01
CA LEU A 194 10.54 -2.47 -5.02
C LEU A 194 10.91 -1.83 -3.69
N ALA A 195 12.14 -2.04 -3.23
CA ALA A 195 12.67 -1.37 -2.05
C ALA A 195 12.90 0.12 -2.32
N THR A 196 12.59 0.95 -1.34
CA THR A 196 12.88 2.39 -1.35
C THR A 196 14.11 2.75 -0.50
N ASP A 197 14.71 1.75 0.14
CA ASP A 197 15.92 1.88 0.94
C ASP A 197 16.69 0.54 0.94
N PRO A 198 17.99 0.50 1.30
CA PRO A 198 18.78 -0.73 1.29
C PRO A 198 18.43 -1.72 2.42
N PHE A 199 17.50 -1.37 3.32
CA PHE A 199 17.14 -2.18 4.48
C PHE A 199 15.87 -3.00 4.26
N ALA A 200 15.01 -2.59 3.33
CA ALA A 200 13.86 -3.36 2.91
C ALA A 200 14.30 -4.63 2.16
N TYR A 201 13.91 -5.79 2.69
CA TYR A 201 14.17 -7.09 2.09
C TYR A 201 13.07 -7.43 1.09
N ILE A 202 13.42 -7.46 -0.19
CA ILE A 202 12.50 -7.79 -1.30
C ILE A 202 12.72 -9.22 -1.73
N ASP A 203 11.63 -9.97 -1.86
CA ASP A 203 11.68 -11.38 -2.24
C ASP A 203 10.33 -11.81 -2.83
N PHE A 204 10.22 -13.06 -3.25
CA PHE A 204 8.97 -13.65 -3.73
C PHE A 204 8.82 -15.12 -3.30
N GLU A 205 7.60 -15.62 -3.36
CA GLU A 205 7.31 -17.04 -3.20
C GLU A 205 6.55 -17.56 -4.42
N ARG A 206 7.03 -18.65 -5.03
CA ARG A 206 6.35 -19.28 -6.16
C ARG A 206 5.17 -20.12 -5.67
N ARG A 207 4.00 -19.91 -6.28
CA ARG A 207 2.79 -20.73 -6.09
C ARG A 207 2.29 -21.21 -7.44
N ASN A 208 1.25 -22.03 -7.45
CA ASN A 208 0.72 -22.57 -8.70
C ASN A 208 -0.13 -21.50 -9.40
N GLY A 209 0.40 -20.92 -10.48
CA GLY A 209 -0.27 -19.90 -11.29
C GLY A 209 -0.16 -18.47 -10.77
N TYR A 210 0.59 -18.24 -9.70
CA TYR A 210 0.85 -16.92 -9.14
C TYR A 210 2.14 -16.90 -8.32
N LYS A 211 2.62 -15.69 -7.99
CA LYS A 211 3.72 -15.46 -7.06
C LYS A 211 3.27 -14.53 -5.95
N ILE A 212 3.70 -14.79 -4.74
CA ILE A 212 3.58 -13.81 -3.66
C ILE A 212 4.78 -12.87 -3.79
N LEU A 213 4.56 -11.65 -4.27
CA LEU A 213 5.60 -10.60 -4.23
C LEU A 213 5.58 -9.99 -2.83
N LYS A 214 6.74 -9.90 -2.18
CA LYS A 214 6.82 -9.45 -0.78
C LYS A 214 7.97 -8.47 -0.52
N ALA A 215 7.75 -7.60 0.45
CA ALA A 215 8.73 -6.72 1.06
C ALA A 215 8.67 -6.82 2.58
N SER A 216 9.81 -6.93 3.24
CA SER A 216 9.90 -7.06 4.71
C SER A 216 10.91 -6.09 5.32
N ALA A 217 10.64 -5.66 6.55
CA ALA A 217 11.59 -4.99 7.43
C ALA A 217 12.10 -5.97 8.49
N LEU A 218 13.42 -6.04 8.67
CA LEU A 218 14.07 -6.93 9.62
C LEU A 218 14.58 -6.14 10.84
N LYS A 219 14.16 -6.53 12.04
CA LYS A 219 14.50 -5.82 13.29
C LYS A 219 16.00 -5.68 13.52
N GLU A 220 16.78 -6.70 13.16
CA GLU A 220 18.24 -6.73 13.35
C GLU A 220 19.00 -5.80 12.38
N ILE A 221 18.34 -5.35 11.30
CA ILE A 221 18.93 -4.46 10.30
C ILE A 221 18.43 -3.03 10.52
N LYS A 222 17.14 -2.82 10.25
CA LYS A 222 16.40 -1.57 10.46
C LYS A 222 14.92 -1.86 10.37
N TRP A 223 14.17 -1.39 11.37
CA TRP A 223 12.74 -1.64 11.45
C TRP A 223 11.92 -0.42 11.08
N GLU A 224 11.94 0.61 11.93
CA GLU A 224 11.21 1.85 11.73
C GLU A 224 11.85 2.69 10.62
N GLY A 225 11.01 3.29 9.79
CA GLY A 225 11.42 4.01 8.59
C GLY A 225 11.96 3.10 7.49
N THR A 226 11.74 1.79 7.55
CA THR A 226 11.95 0.88 6.42
C THR A 226 10.70 0.88 5.54
N SER A 227 10.91 0.97 4.23
CA SER A 227 9.85 1.26 3.27
C SER A 227 9.95 0.46 1.97
N ALA A 228 8.82 0.26 1.31
CA ALA A 228 8.76 -0.37 -0.01
C ALA A 228 7.66 0.26 -0.88
N ALA A 229 7.85 0.23 -2.19
CA ALA A 229 6.95 0.77 -3.18
C ALA A 229 6.24 -0.33 -3.97
N LEU A 230 4.95 -0.11 -4.24
CA LEU A 230 4.14 -0.84 -5.20
C LEU A 230 4.00 -0.01 -6.47
N ILE A 231 4.39 -0.60 -7.60
CA ILE A 231 4.19 -0.05 -8.94
C ILE A 231 3.30 -1.01 -9.72
N VAL A 232 2.22 -0.50 -10.31
CA VAL A 232 1.40 -1.22 -11.27
C VAL A 232 1.12 -0.30 -12.44
N SER A 233 1.55 -0.71 -13.63
CA SER A 233 1.50 0.15 -14.81
C SER A 233 1.36 -0.67 -16.10
N PRO A 234 1.06 -0.04 -17.24
CA PRO A 234 1.40 -0.61 -18.53
C PRO A 234 2.92 -0.90 -18.59
N PRO A 235 3.36 -1.94 -19.30
CA PRO A 235 4.77 -2.37 -19.30
C PRO A 235 5.73 -1.30 -19.85
N GLY A 236 5.27 -0.46 -20.79
CA GLY A 236 6.05 0.65 -21.33
C GLY A 236 6.40 1.74 -20.32
N GLU A 237 5.61 1.89 -19.25
CA GLU A 237 5.81 2.91 -18.22
C GLU A 237 6.60 2.42 -17.01
N LEU A 238 6.79 1.10 -16.85
CA LEU A 238 7.40 0.51 -15.67
C LEU A 238 8.77 1.14 -15.35
N LEU A 239 9.65 1.21 -16.36
CA LEU A 239 10.98 1.78 -16.17
C LEU A 239 10.95 3.29 -15.90
N ASN A 240 9.94 4.02 -16.39
CA ASN A 240 9.78 5.43 -16.05
C ASN A 240 9.40 5.59 -14.57
N ASN A 241 8.45 4.78 -14.11
CA ASN A 241 8.02 4.77 -12.71
C ASN A 241 9.16 4.38 -11.76
N ILE A 242 9.96 3.37 -12.13
CA ILE A 242 11.14 2.96 -11.35
C ILE A 242 12.18 4.09 -11.36
N ALA A 243 12.45 4.74 -12.49
CA ALA A 243 13.40 5.85 -12.54
C ALA A 243 12.98 7.01 -11.63
N GLN A 244 11.67 7.33 -11.59
CA GLN A 244 11.15 8.32 -10.67
C GLN A 244 11.36 7.89 -9.20
N LEU A 245 11.08 6.63 -8.85
CA LEU A 245 11.35 6.10 -7.52
C LEU A 245 12.85 6.18 -7.16
N GLU A 246 13.73 5.86 -8.11
CA GLU A 246 15.18 5.96 -7.94
C GLU A 246 15.61 7.39 -7.62
N GLU A 247 15.02 8.40 -8.28
CA GLU A 247 15.29 9.82 -8.01
C GLU A 247 14.73 10.27 -6.66
N ASP A 248 13.46 9.97 -6.38
CA ASP A 248 12.75 10.41 -5.17
C ASP A 248 13.41 9.89 -3.88
N TYR A 249 13.94 8.65 -3.91
CA TYR A 249 14.61 8.01 -2.78
C TYR A 249 16.14 8.00 -2.86
N GLY A 250 16.73 8.61 -3.90
CA GLY A 250 18.19 8.66 -4.09
C GLY A 250 18.85 7.29 -4.26
N LEU A 251 18.15 6.35 -4.91
CA LEU A 251 18.65 5.01 -5.18
C LEU A 251 19.67 5.01 -6.33
N PRO A 252 20.47 3.94 -6.49
CA PRO A 252 21.30 3.77 -7.68
C PRO A 252 20.46 3.82 -8.96
N LYS A 253 20.98 4.48 -10.00
CA LYS A 253 20.30 4.69 -11.29
C LYS A 253 20.27 3.44 -12.17
N GLY A 254 19.61 2.39 -11.68
CA GLY A 254 19.49 1.10 -12.35
C GLY A 254 18.74 1.20 -13.68
N VAL A 255 17.75 2.09 -13.81
CA VAL A 255 17.03 2.27 -15.08
C VAL A 255 17.94 2.90 -16.14
N GLU A 256 18.73 3.90 -15.77
CA GLU A 256 19.68 4.55 -16.69
C GLU A 256 20.67 3.52 -17.25
N SER A 257 21.23 2.67 -16.38
CA SER A 257 22.10 1.57 -16.77
C SER A 257 21.41 0.61 -17.76
N ARG A 258 20.15 0.25 -17.53
CA ARG A 258 19.37 -0.67 -18.39
C ARG A 258 18.99 -0.07 -19.74
N ARG A 259 18.91 1.26 -19.84
CA ARG A 259 18.66 1.95 -21.10
C ARG A 259 19.93 2.16 -21.93
N ASN A 260 21.09 2.03 -21.31
CA ASN A 260 22.37 2.26 -21.99
C ASN A 260 22.68 1.14 -22.99
N LYS A 261 22.72 1.50 -24.28
CA LYS A 261 22.99 0.57 -25.38
C LYS A 261 24.37 -0.09 -25.30
N LEU A 262 25.37 0.57 -24.70
CA LEU A 262 26.72 0.02 -24.55
C LEU A 262 26.78 -1.14 -23.55
N ILE A 263 25.92 -1.11 -22.53
CA ILE A 263 25.87 -2.15 -21.49
C ILE A 263 25.09 -3.39 -22.00
N ASN A 264 24.09 -3.18 -22.86
CA ASN A 264 23.27 -4.24 -23.42
C ASN A 264 23.74 -4.77 -24.79
N ALA A 265 24.95 -4.38 -25.25
CA ALA A 265 25.49 -4.80 -26.55
C ALA A 265 26.10 -6.22 -26.55
N SER A 266 25.63 -7.10 -25.66
CA SER A 266 26.13 -8.48 -25.49
C SER A 266 25.49 -9.44 -26.49
#